data_AF-A0A151R5N2-F1
#
_entry.id   AF-A0A151R5N2-F1
#
_cell.length_a   1.000
_cell.length_b   1.000
_cell.length_c   1.000
_cell.angle_alpha   90.00
_cell.angle_beta   90.00
_cell.angle_gamma   90.00
#
_symmetry.space_group_name_H-M   'P 1'
#
loop_
_entity.id
_entity.type
_entity.pdbx_description
1 polymer ?
#
loop_
_entity_poly.entity_id
_entity_poly.type
_entity_poly.pdbx_seq_one_letter_code
_entity_poly.pdbx_strand_id
1 'polypeptide(L)'
;PDPSSPLLVYLAVSAEAISSVLVQEKEGTQTPIYFVSRLLQDPETWYQLIEKVALRLVHTSRNLRHYFQSHQVVVHTDCPISKVLGKPELAGKMMAWSVELSQFDITFKPKGPIKAQCLVVFVNELHPHGHFEEQWWTLHVDGSSNCRGSGAGVILEGPKGIVLEQSLRFRFKASNNQAEYEALLARLRLAEDMGASRVKYLTDSKVVAEQVGDNFQVKDHNMMKYYHAYQKLKTNFKEVSDWRAEIRAFLINGTTPTEAKRLRTQASRYVVIAGQLYKRNFSTSLLKCLNSAEADYVTREVHEGICGMHLEARTTVFKLLRAGYYWPTMVTDCAMFVKRCQPC
;
A
#
# COMPACT_ATOMS: atom_id res chain seq x y z
N PRO A 1 -2.53 -38.38 13.88
CA PRO A 1 -3.55 -37.78 12.99
C PRO A 1 -4.13 -38.88 12.10
N ASP A 2 -5.38 -38.73 11.69
CA ASP A 2 -5.96 -39.57 10.64
C ASP A 2 -5.26 -39.27 9.29
N PRO A 3 -4.58 -40.25 8.66
CA PRO A 3 -3.87 -40.06 7.39
C PRO A 3 -4.76 -39.66 6.22
N SER A 4 -6.05 -39.99 6.29
CA SER A 4 -7.01 -39.75 5.21
C SER A 4 -7.63 -38.36 5.23
N SER A 5 -7.43 -37.61 6.33
CA SER A 5 -8.07 -36.31 6.56
C SER A 5 -7.04 -35.17 6.51
N PRO A 6 -7.39 -34.01 5.93
CA PRO A 6 -6.48 -32.88 5.85
C PRO A 6 -6.14 -32.32 7.24
N LEU A 7 -4.96 -31.71 7.34
CA LEU A 7 -4.53 -31.02 8.55
C LEU A 7 -4.80 -29.52 8.42
N LEU A 8 -5.51 -28.96 9.40
CA LEU A 8 -5.82 -27.55 9.48
C LEU A 8 -4.70 -26.82 10.25
N VAL A 9 -4.22 -25.71 9.73
CA VAL A 9 -3.22 -24.87 10.39
C VAL A 9 -3.80 -23.48 10.64
N TYR A 10 -3.83 -23.08 11.90
CA TYR A 10 -4.13 -21.71 12.29
C TYR A 10 -2.83 -20.99 12.68
N LEU A 11 -2.60 -19.83 12.08
CA LEU A 11 -1.43 -18.99 12.33
C LEU A 11 -1.83 -17.82 13.24
N ALA A 12 -0.95 -17.44 14.17
CA ALA A 12 -1.15 -16.29 15.04
C ALA A 12 0.16 -15.50 15.16
N VAL A 13 0.08 -14.17 15.07
CA VAL A 13 1.25 -13.30 14.90
C VAL A 13 1.06 -12.02 15.71
N SER A 14 2.00 -11.77 16.64
CA SER A 14 2.07 -10.53 17.41
C SER A 14 3.30 -9.69 17.04
N ALA A 15 3.52 -8.61 17.79
CA ALA A 15 4.72 -7.78 17.62
C ALA A 15 6.01 -8.55 17.96
N GLU A 16 5.93 -9.48 18.92
CA GLU A 16 7.08 -10.11 19.58
C GLU A 16 7.15 -11.64 19.38
N ALA A 17 6.05 -12.27 18.98
CA ALA A 17 5.97 -13.72 18.88
C ALA A 17 5.16 -14.18 17.66
N ILE A 18 5.49 -15.38 17.20
CA ILE A 18 4.77 -16.10 16.15
C ILE A 18 4.37 -17.48 16.65
N SER A 19 3.09 -17.80 16.55
CA SER A 19 2.54 -19.10 16.97
C SER A 19 1.73 -19.77 15.87
N SER A 20 1.65 -21.09 15.88
CA SER A 20 0.66 -21.84 15.10
C SER A 20 0.16 -23.04 15.88
N VAL A 21 -1.03 -23.49 15.48
CA VAL A 21 -1.62 -24.73 15.96
C VAL A 21 -2.03 -25.58 14.77
N LEU A 22 -1.66 -26.85 14.84
CA LEU A 22 -2.06 -27.91 13.93
C LEU A 22 -3.30 -28.58 14.51
N VAL A 23 -4.35 -28.70 13.71
CA VAL A 23 -5.68 -29.16 14.12
C VAL A 23 -6.17 -30.17 13.10
N GLN A 24 -6.96 -31.14 13.55
CA GLN A 24 -7.72 -32.01 12.65
C GLN A 24 -9.20 -31.94 13.05
N GLU A 25 -10.07 -31.82 12.06
CA GLU A 25 -11.52 -31.83 12.27
C GLU A 25 -12.04 -33.25 12.10
N LYS A 26 -12.77 -33.75 13.10
CA LYS A 26 -13.44 -35.05 13.09
C LYS A 26 -14.88 -34.86 13.53
N GLU A 27 -15.82 -35.34 12.72
CA GLU A 27 -17.26 -35.26 13.02
C GLU A 27 -17.73 -33.84 13.41
N GLY A 28 -17.16 -32.82 12.77
CA GLY A 28 -17.48 -31.41 13.04
C GLY A 28 -16.81 -30.79 14.27
N THR A 29 -15.99 -31.56 15.00
CA THR A 29 -15.22 -31.09 16.16
C THR A 29 -13.76 -30.90 15.81
N GLN A 30 -13.19 -29.74 16.19
CA GLN A 30 -11.79 -29.41 15.96
C GLN A 30 -10.91 -29.91 17.12
N THR A 31 -10.02 -30.86 16.84
CA THR A 31 -9.08 -31.42 17.82
C THR A 31 -7.67 -30.90 17.55
N PRO A 32 -7.04 -30.16 18.48
CA PRO A 32 -5.66 -29.73 18.32
C PRO A 32 -4.71 -30.93 18.44
N ILE A 33 -3.73 -30.98 17.54
CA ILE A 33 -2.70 -32.02 17.48
C ILE A 33 -1.39 -31.50 18.04
N TYR A 34 -0.98 -30.29 17.65
CA TYR A 34 0.32 -29.75 18.01
C TYR A 34 0.31 -28.22 18.07
N PHE A 35 1.01 -27.65 19.04
CA PHE A 35 1.24 -26.22 19.18
C PHE A 35 2.72 -25.90 19.00
N VAL A 36 3.02 -24.90 18.18
CA VAL A 36 4.40 -24.41 17.99
C VAL A 36 4.38 -22.91 18.20
N SER A 37 5.19 -22.40 19.12
CA SER A 37 5.37 -20.97 19.37
C SER A 37 6.86 -20.63 19.40
N ARG A 38 7.20 -19.40 18.97
CA ARG A 38 8.57 -18.89 18.96
C ARG A 38 8.54 -17.36 19.11
N LEU A 39 9.46 -16.82 19.91
CA LEU A 39 9.75 -15.39 19.93
C LEU A 39 10.45 -14.95 18.65
N LEU A 40 10.09 -13.78 18.15
CA LEU A 40 10.76 -13.13 17.04
C LEU A 40 12.15 -12.69 17.47
N GLN A 41 13.15 -12.90 16.63
CA GLN A 41 14.46 -12.30 16.80
C GLN A 41 14.41 -10.80 16.49
N ASP A 42 15.36 -10.03 17.03
CA ASP A 42 15.37 -8.56 16.87
C ASP A 42 15.14 -8.10 15.43
N PRO A 43 15.79 -8.65 14.39
CA PRO A 43 15.52 -8.24 13.01
C PRO A 43 14.12 -8.65 12.50
N GLU A 44 13.59 -9.79 12.97
CA GLU A 44 12.27 -10.31 12.60
C GLU A 44 11.13 -9.48 13.23
N THR A 45 11.39 -8.74 14.32
CA THR A 45 10.39 -7.83 14.93
C THR A 45 9.97 -6.70 13.99
N TRP A 46 10.89 -6.27 13.11
CA TRP A 46 10.68 -5.22 12.10
C TRP A 46 9.94 -5.71 10.85
N TYR A 47 9.68 -7.01 10.74
CA TYR A 47 8.97 -7.56 9.59
C TYR A 47 7.53 -7.06 9.53
N GLN A 48 7.04 -6.87 8.31
CA GLN A 48 5.64 -6.54 8.09
C GLN A 48 4.75 -7.71 8.48
N LEU A 49 3.46 -7.46 8.73
CA LEU A 49 2.52 -8.49 9.14
C LEU A 49 2.51 -9.69 8.18
N ILE A 50 2.48 -9.43 6.86
CA ILE A 50 2.45 -10.50 5.85
C ILE A 50 3.73 -11.33 5.84
N GLU A 51 4.88 -10.70 6.08
CA GLU A 51 6.17 -11.37 6.18
C GLU A 51 6.25 -12.20 7.47
N LYS A 52 5.68 -11.72 8.59
CA LYS A 52 5.59 -12.48 9.84
C LYS A 52 4.67 -13.69 9.71
N VAL A 53 3.54 -13.56 8.99
CA VAL A 53 2.65 -14.69 8.69
C VAL A 53 3.37 -15.71 7.79
N ALA A 54 4.13 -15.26 6.80
CA ALA A 54 4.93 -16.14 5.94
C ALA A 54 6.03 -16.86 6.73
N LEU A 55 6.79 -16.11 7.53
CA LEU A 55 7.80 -16.65 8.43
C LEU A 55 7.19 -17.70 9.37
N ARG A 56 6.00 -17.43 9.91
CA ARG A 56 5.29 -18.37 10.77
C ARG A 56 4.94 -19.67 10.05
N LEU A 57 4.43 -19.59 8.82
CA LEU A 57 4.10 -20.76 8.03
C LEU A 57 5.36 -21.59 7.70
N VAL A 58 6.45 -20.93 7.28
CA VAL A 58 7.75 -21.57 7.01
C VAL A 58 8.33 -22.23 8.26
N HIS A 59 8.29 -21.54 9.39
CA HIS A 59 8.77 -22.11 10.65
C HIS A 59 7.95 -23.34 11.06
N THR A 60 6.64 -23.29 10.84
CA THR A 60 5.74 -24.42 11.11
C THR A 60 6.05 -25.60 10.19
N SER A 61 6.22 -25.36 8.88
CA SER A 61 6.51 -26.43 7.91
C SER A 61 7.88 -27.07 8.13
N ARG A 62 8.87 -26.31 8.62
CA ARG A 62 10.18 -26.84 9.01
C ARG A 62 10.11 -27.73 10.24
N ASN A 63 9.45 -27.27 11.32
CA ASN A 63 9.35 -28.03 12.56
C ASN A 63 8.44 -29.26 12.42
N LEU A 64 7.37 -29.14 11.65
CA LEU A 64 6.34 -30.16 11.46
C LEU A 64 6.43 -30.81 10.09
N ARG A 65 7.65 -30.91 9.52
CA ARG A 65 7.89 -31.34 8.15
C ARG A 65 7.26 -32.69 7.82
N HIS A 66 7.33 -33.64 8.74
CA HIS A 66 6.75 -34.97 8.57
C HIS A 66 5.23 -34.93 8.39
N TYR A 67 4.52 -34.00 9.03
CA TYR A 67 3.08 -33.80 8.82
C TYR A 67 2.80 -33.15 7.47
N PHE A 68 3.55 -32.10 7.11
CA PHE A 68 3.39 -31.38 5.83
C PHE A 68 3.71 -32.23 4.59
N GLN A 69 4.55 -33.25 4.73
CA GLN A 69 4.88 -34.18 3.64
C GLN A 69 3.86 -35.31 3.47
N SER A 70 3.11 -35.65 4.53
CA SER A 70 2.23 -36.82 4.55
C SER A 70 0.76 -36.48 4.39
N HIS A 71 0.37 -35.22 4.61
CA HIS A 71 -1.02 -34.79 4.57
C HIS A 71 -1.15 -33.52 3.72
N GLN A 72 -2.32 -33.35 3.11
CA GLN A 72 -2.75 -32.05 2.62
C GLN A 72 -2.91 -31.08 3.81
N VAL A 73 -2.31 -29.90 3.70
CA VAL A 73 -2.37 -28.86 4.72
C VAL A 73 -3.31 -27.74 4.27
N VAL A 74 -4.26 -27.38 5.12
CA VAL A 74 -5.20 -26.28 4.89
C VAL A 74 -4.89 -25.16 5.88
N VAL A 75 -4.31 -24.07 5.40
CA VAL A 75 -4.00 -22.89 6.21
C VAL A 75 -5.23 -21.99 6.27
N HIS A 76 -5.75 -21.79 7.48
CA HIS A 76 -6.86 -20.89 7.76
C HIS A 76 -6.35 -19.50 8.15
N THR A 77 -6.56 -18.52 7.27
CA THR A 77 -6.05 -17.15 7.44
C THR A 77 -6.91 -16.14 6.70
N ASP A 78 -7.12 -14.98 7.31
CA ASP A 78 -7.75 -13.81 6.66
C ASP A 78 -6.71 -12.88 6.02
N CYS A 79 -5.42 -13.12 6.24
CA CYS A 79 -4.34 -12.42 5.54
C CYS A 79 -4.24 -12.96 4.10
N PRO A 80 -4.07 -12.10 3.08
CA PRO A 80 -3.97 -12.50 1.67
C PRO A 80 -2.59 -13.09 1.31
N ILE A 81 -2.01 -13.89 2.20
CA ILE A 81 -0.65 -14.44 2.02
C ILE A 81 -0.55 -15.34 0.78
N SER A 82 -1.59 -16.10 0.46
CA SER A 82 -1.64 -16.95 -0.74
C SER A 82 -1.50 -16.14 -2.03
N LYS A 83 -2.09 -14.94 -2.05
CA LYS A 83 -2.05 -14.00 -3.17
C LYS A 83 -0.68 -13.36 -3.35
N VAL A 84 0.12 -13.31 -2.29
CA VAL A 84 1.48 -12.77 -2.34
C VAL A 84 2.49 -13.85 -2.68
N LEU A 85 2.46 -15.01 -2.00
CA LEU A 85 3.42 -16.11 -2.25
C LEU A 85 3.34 -16.66 -3.67
N GLY A 86 2.19 -16.57 -4.34
CA GLY A 86 2.03 -17.01 -5.73
C GLY A 86 2.55 -16.03 -6.80
N LYS A 87 3.09 -14.86 -6.44
CA LYS A 87 3.52 -13.87 -7.45
C LYS A 87 4.94 -14.15 -7.96
N PRO A 88 5.17 -14.11 -9.28
CA PRO A 88 6.51 -14.34 -9.87
C PRO A 88 7.50 -13.19 -9.59
N GLU A 89 7.01 -12.03 -9.17
CA GLU A 89 7.80 -10.82 -8.95
C GLU A 89 8.35 -10.70 -7.52
N LEU A 90 8.18 -11.74 -6.70
CA LEU A 90 8.73 -11.77 -5.35
C LEU A 90 10.26 -11.70 -5.39
N ALA A 91 10.83 -10.89 -4.50
CA ALA A 91 12.27 -10.77 -4.31
C ALA A 91 12.68 -11.14 -2.88
N GLY A 92 13.95 -11.48 -2.71
CA GLY A 92 14.54 -11.75 -1.40
C GLY A 92 13.89 -12.91 -0.64
N LYS A 93 13.66 -12.71 0.67
CA LYS A 93 13.19 -13.75 1.60
C LYS A 93 11.84 -14.36 1.21
N MET A 94 10.91 -13.54 0.69
CA MET A 94 9.56 -14.00 0.33
C MET A 94 9.59 -14.96 -0.87
N MET A 95 10.50 -14.74 -1.82
CA MET A 95 10.71 -15.67 -2.94
C MET A 95 11.27 -17.00 -2.45
N ALA A 96 12.32 -16.97 -1.63
CA ALA A 96 12.92 -18.17 -1.08
C ALA A 96 11.92 -19.00 -0.26
N TRP A 97 11.10 -18.32 0.56
CA TRP A 97 10.05 -18.96 1.34
C TRP A 97 8.93 -19.54 0.46
N SER A 98 8.55 -18.85 -0.63
CA SER A 98 7.56 -19.37 -1.59
C SER A 98 8.03 -20.69 -2.23
N VAL A 99 9.28 -20.73 -2.69
CA VAL A 99 9.88 -21.94 -3.29
C VAL A 99 9.99 -23.08 -2.27
N GLU A 100 10.34 -22.79 -1.03
CA GLU A 100 10.39 -23.81 0.02
C GLU A 100 8.98 -24.37 0.32
N LEU A 101 7.97 -23.51 0.38
CA LEU A 101 6.60 -23.91 0.67
C LEU A 101 5.94 -24.67 -0.50
N SER A 102 6.37 -24.43 -1.74
CA SER A 102 5.79 -25.09 -2.93
C SER A 102 6.07 -26.60 -2.99
N GLN A 103 6.95 -27.12 -2.14
CA GLN A 103 7.21 -28.57 -2.05
C GLN A 103 6.09 -29.32 -1.29
N PHE A 104 5.18 -28.60 -0.65
CA PHE A 104 4.11 -29.17 0.16
C PHE A 104 2.74 -28.90 -0.48
N ASP A 105 1.77 -29.79 -0.25
CA ASP A 105 0.37 -29.57 -0.67
C ASP A 105 -0.34 -28.65 0.33
N ILE A 106 -0.17 -27.34 0.12
CA ILE A 106 -0.75 -26.29 0.98
C ILE A 106 -1.89 -25.59 0.22
N THR A 107 -3.07 -25.61 0.83
CA THR A 107 -4.23 -24.83 0.39
C THR A 107 -4.57 -23.75 1.42
N PHE A 108 -5.12 -22.63 0.96
CA PHE A 108 -5.49 -21.52 1.83
C PHE A 108 -6.98 -21.31 1.82
N LYS A 109 -7.57 -21.16 3.01
CA LYS A 109 -9.00 -20.85 3.18
C LYS A 109 -9.18 -19.68 4.15
N PRO A 110 -10.28 -18.91 4.00
CA PRO A 110 -10.69 -17.95 5.03
C PRO A 110 -10.81 -18.64 6.39
N LYS A 111 -10.56 -17.90 7.46
CA LYS A 111 -10.44 -18.48 8.80
C LYS A 111 -11.71 -19.19 9.29
N GLY A 112 -12.88 -18.67 8.91
CA GLY A 112 -14.18 -19.24 9.27
C GLY A 112 -14.45 -19.25 10.79
N PRO A 113 -15.59 -19.81 11.23
CA PRO A 113 -15.90 -19.96 12.65
C PRO A 113 -15.01 -21.02 13.30
N ILE A 114 -14.29 -20.63 14.35
CA ILE A 114 -13.47 -21.55 15.16
C ILE A 114 -14.39 -22.27 16.16
N LYS A 115 -14.42 -23.60 16.10
CA LYS A 115 -15.38 -24.42 16.87
C LYS A 115 -14.86 -24.88 18.24
N ALA A 116 -13.55 -24.80 18.47
CA ALA A 116 -12.95 -25.19 19.75
C ALA A 116 -12.55 -23.96 20.58
N GLN A 117 -13.03 -23.91 21.83
CA GLN A 117 -12.79 -22.78 22.74
C GLN A 117 -11.29 -22.51 22.97
N CYS A 118 -10.45 -23.56 23.05
CA CYS A 118 -9.01 -23.41 23.22
C CYS A 118 -8.33 -22.74 22.01
N LEU A 119 -8.86 -22.93 20.80
CA LEU A 119 -8.38 -22.28 19.59
C LEU A 119 -8.85 -20.82 19.54
N VAL A 120 -10.05 -20.51 20.04
CA VAL A 120 -10.57 -19.13 20.13
C VAL A 120 -9.65 -18.27 21.00
N VAL A 121 -9.26 -18.76 22.19
CA VAL A 121 -8.34 -18.06 23.10
C VAL A 121 -6.97 -17.86 22.43
N PHE A 122 -6.39 -18.93 21.88
CA PHE A 122 -5.10 -18.89 21.18
C PHE A 122 -5.05 -17.88 20.03
N VAL A 123 -6.13 -17.83 19.25
CA VAL A 123 -6.24 -16.96 18.09
C VAL A 123 -6.55 -15.52 18.48
N ASN A 124 -7.40 -15.30 19.50
CA ASN A 124 -7.82 -13.96 19.92
C ASN A 124 -6.73 -13.22 20.70
N GLU A 125 -5.89 -13.92 21.46
CA GLU A 125 -4.80 -13.29 22.22
C GLU A 125 -3.67 -12.74 21.33
N LEU A 126 -3.59 -13.19 20.07
CA LEU A 126 -2.45 -12.92 19.18
C LEU A 126 -2.83 -12.36 17.81
N HIS A 127 -4.09 -11.96 17.58
CA HIS A 127 -4.49 -11.20 16.38
C HIS A 127 -4.85 -9.76 16.75
N PRO A 128 -4.27 -8.73 16.10
CA PRO A 128 -4.80 -7.38 16.20
C PRO A 128 -6.26 -7.41 15.72
N HIS A 129 -7.19 -6.99 16.56
CA HIS A 129 -8.61 -6.91 16.22
C HIS A 129 -8.82 -6.10 14.93
N GLY A 130 -9.71 -6.57 14.04
CA GLY A 130 -10.14 -5.85 12.84
C GLY A 130 -10.06 -6.70 11.57
N HIS A 131 -11.21 -6.87 10.90
CA HIS A 131 -11.33 -7.50 9.59
C HIS A 131 -10.50 -6.74 8.54
N PHE A 132 -9.76 -7.47 7.70
CA PHE A 132 -9.07 -6.91 6.53
C PHE A 132 -10.05 -6.30 5.50
N GLU A 133 -11.31 -6.74 5.53
CA GLU A 133 -12.31 -6.48 4.50
C GLU A 133 -12.99 -5.11 4.56
N GLU A 134 -12.90 -4.35 5.66
CA GLU A 134 -13.58 -3.03 5.78
C GLU A 134 -12.64 -1.82 5.83
N GLN A 135 -11.32 -2.07 5.89
CA GLN A 135 -10.32 -1.03 6.01
C GLN A 135 -9.86 -0.51 4.65
N TRP A 136 -9.51 0.78 4.61
CA TRP A 136 -9.05 1.43 3.39
C TRP A 136 -7.64 0.97 3.01
N TRP A 137 -7.49 0.61 1.74
CA TRP A 137 -6.19 0.41 1.12
C TRP A 137 -5.73 1.68 0.42
N THR A 138 -4.45 1.99 0.47
CA THR A 138 -3.89 3.22 -0.10
C THR A 138 -2.99 2.88 -1.30
N LEU A 139 -3.32 3.44 -2.46
CA LEU A 139 -2.67 3.22 -3.75
C LEU A 139 -1.80 4.44 -4.09
N HIS A 140 -0.48 4.30 -4.09
CA HIS A 140 0.42 5.42 -4.42
C HIS A 140 0.84 5.40 -5.87
N VAL A 141 0.18 6.18 -6.73
CA VAL A 141 0.31 6.25 -8.20
C VAL A 141 1.52 7.05 -8.68
N ASP A 142 2.38 6.38 -9.46
CA ASP A 142 3.55 6.93 -10.17
C ASP A 142 3.82 6.09 -11.43
N GLY A 143 3.74 6.75 -12.59
CA GLY A 143 3.99 6.20 -13.92
C GLY A 143 4.99 7.08 -14.68
N SER A 144 6.07 6.47 -15.17
CA SER A 144 7.16 7.20 -15.83
C SER A 144 7.35 6.74 -17.27
N SER A 145 7.65 7.70 -18.16
CA SER A 145 8.05 7.42 -19.53
C SER A 145 9.20 8.30 -19.97
N ASN A 146 10.17 7.70 -20.67
CA ASN A 146 11.32 8.38 -21.25
C ASN A 146 11.74 7.76 -22.59
N CYS A 147 12.82 8.26 -23.19
CA CYS A 147 13.31 7.77 -24.48
C CYS A 147 13.79 6.31 -24.47
N ARG A 148 14.15 5.76 -23.29
CA ARG A 148 14.59 4.37 -23.10
C ARG A 148 13.44 3.39 -22.82
N GLY A 149 12.25 3.90 -22.50
CA GLY A 149 11.06 3.10 -22.26
C GLY A 149 10.12 3.71 -21.24
N SER A 150 9.10 2.95 -20.85
CA SER A 150 8.11 3.36 -19.86
C SER A 150 7.87 2.27 -18.82
N GLY A 151 7.37 2.68 -17.65
CA GLY A 151 7.06 1.78 -16.56
C GLY A 151 6.23 2.45 -15.46
N ALA A 152 5.94 1.71 -14.42
CA ALA A 152 5.19 2.17 -13.25
C ALA A 152 5.77 1.59 -11.97
N GLY A 153 5.89 2.41 -10.94
CA GLY A 153 6.31 2.00 -9.60
C GLY A 153 5.10 1.85 -8.70
N VAL A 154 4.55 0.64 -8.55
CA VAL A 154 3.32 0.35 -7.83
C VAL A 154 3.56 0.12 -6.34
N ILE A 155 2.99 0.96 -5.47
CA ILE A 155 2.94 0.75 -4.02
C ILE A 155 1.48 0.64 -3.57
N LEU A 156 1.17 -0.47 -2.89
CA LEU A 156 -0.11 -0.76 -2.27
C LEU A 156 0.09 -0.89 -0.76
N GLU A 157 -0.46 0.06 0.00
CA GLU A 157 -0.46 0.01 1.46
C GLU A 157 -1.81 -0.50 1.95
N GLY A 158 -1.80 -1.68 2.56
CA GLY A 158 -2.96 -2.30 3.18
C GLY A 158 -3.09 -1.99 4.67
N PRO A 159 -4.18 -2.46 5.28
CA PRO A 159 -4.37 -2.38 6.72
C PRO A 159 -3.25 -3.10 7.49
N LYS A 160 -3.01 -2.65 8.72
CA LYS A 160 -2.02 -3.24 9.65
C LYS A 160 -0.56 -3.25 9.11
N GLY A 161 -0.22 -2.28 8.26
CA GLY A 161 1.17 -2.03 7.85
C GLY A 161 1.69 -2.97 6.75
N ILE A 162 0.80 -3.63 6.02
CA ILE A 162 1.17 -4.36 4.79
C ILE A 162 1.54 -3.32 3.74
N VAL A 163 2.74 -3.40 3.17
CA VAL A 163 3.13 -2.57 2.02
C VAL A 163 3.65 -3.50 0.94
N LEU A 164 3.03 -3.47 -0.24
CA LEU A 164 3.46 -4.23 -1.40
C LEU A 164 4.01 -3.28 -2.44
N GLU A 165 5.27 -3.48 -2.81
CA GLU A 165 5.98 -2.67 -3.79
C GLU A 165 6.28 -3.52 -5.03
N GLN A 166 5.96 -3.00 -6.21
CA GLN A 166 6.22 -3.64 -7.50
C GLN A 166 6.72 -2.61 -8.51
N SER A 167 7.74 -2.98 -9.29
CA SER A 167 8.21 -2.16 -10.42
C SER A 167 7.85 -2.85 -11.73
N LEU A 168 6.97 -2.22 -12.50
CA LEU A 168 6.49 -2.73 -13.78
C LEU A 168 7.22 -2.02 -14.93
N ARG A 169 7.79 -2.78 -15.85
CA ARG A 169 8.33 -2.26 -17.11
C ARG A 169 7.36 -2.55 -18.24
N PHE A 170 6.91 -1.52 -18.93
CA PHE A 170 5.99 -1.68 -20.06
C PHE A 170 6.75 -2.17 -21.29
N ARG A 171 6.16 -3.13 -22.01
CA ARG A 171 6.70 -3.67 -23.28
C ARG A 171 6.33 -2.80 -24.49
N PHE A 172 5.67 -1.69 -24.26
CA PHE A 172 5.31 -0.68 -25.25
C PHE A 172 5.77 0.69 -24.77
N LYS A 173 5.82 1.65 -25.69
CA LYS A 173 6.12 3.05 -25.37
C LYS A 173 4.83 3.77 -25.01
N ALA A 174 4.74 4.27 -23.78
CA ALA A 174 3.61 5.06 -23.30
C ALA A 174 3.97 6.56 -23.28
N SER A 175 2.98 7.46 -23.38
CA SER A 175 3.16 8.84 -22.92
C SER A 175 3.17 8.90 -21.39
N ASN A 176 3.56 10.02 -20.77
CA ASN A 176 3.51 10.16 -19.30
C ASN A 176 2.09 9.92 -18.78
N ASN A 177 1.07 10.53 -19.41
CA ASN A 177 -0.32 10.35 -18.98
C ASN A 177 -0.81 8.91 -19.14
N GLN A 178 -0.37 8.21 -20.20
CA GLN A 178 -0.68 6.79 -20.39
C GLN A 178 0.03 5.94 -19.35
N ALA A 179 1.28 6.23 -19.03
CA ALA A 179 2.04 5.53 -18.00
C ALA A 179 1.39 5.68 -16.62
N GLU A 180 0.89 6.88 -16.29
CA GLU A 180 0.12 7.16 -15.07
C GLU A 180 -1.20 6.37 -14.99
N TYR A 181 -1.95 6.29 -16.11
CA TYR A 181 -3.15 5.47 -16.16
C TYR A 181 -2.85 3.98 -16.03
N GLU A 182 -1.81 3.49 -16.71
CA GLU A 182 -1.37 2.11 -16.55
C GLU A 182 -0.94 1.81 -15.11
N ALA A 183 -0.24 2.74 -14.47
CA ALA A 183 0.12 2.64 -13.07
C ALA A 183 -1.14 2.56 -12.17
N LEU A 184 -2.14 3.40 -12.41
CA LEU A 184 -3.41 3.37 -11.67
C LEU A 184 -4.16 2.04 -11.87
N LEU A 185 -4.30 1.59 -13.12
CA LEU A 185 -4.99 0.34 -13.44
C LEU A 185 -4.27 -0.88 -12.86
N ALA A 186 -2.93 -0.92 -12.96
CA ALA A 186 -2.13 -1.98 -12.36
C ALA A 186 -2.33 -2.03 -10.83
N ARG A 187 -2.41 -0.88 -10.17
CA ARG A 187 -2.70 -0.78 -8.73
C ARG A 187 -4.07 -1.26 -8.35
N LEU A 188 -5.10 -0.87 -9.10
CA LEU A 188 -6.47 -1.31 -8.84
C LEU A 188 -6.58 -2.83 -9.01
N ARG A 189 -5.96 -3.41 -10.05
CA ARG A 189 -5.90 -4.87 -10.22
C ARG A 189 -5.17 -5.54 -9.05
N LEU A 190 -4.05 -4.97 -8.59
CA LEU A 190 -3.33 -5.49 -7.43
C LEU A 190 -4.18 -5.42 -6.16
N ALA A 191 -4.94 -4.34 -5.94
CA ALA A 191 -5.82 -4.21 -4.79
C ALA A 191 -6.98 -5.23 -4.83
N GLU A 192 -7.56 -5.44 -6.01
CA GLU A 192 -8.58 -6.47 -6.26
C GLU A 192 -8.03 -7.87 -5.97
N ASP A 193 -6.83 -8.20 -6.47
CA ASP A 193 -6.16 -9.47 -6.19
C ASP A 193 -6.00 -9.74 -4.69
N MET A 194 -5.75 -8.68 -3.91
CA MET A 194 -5.59 -8.71 -2.46
C MET A 194 -6.92 -8.73 -1.70
N GLY A 195 -8.05 -8.72 -2.40
CA GLY A 195 -9.39 -8.73 -1.81
C GLY A 195 -9.80 -7.39 -1.17
N ALA A 196 -9.17 -6.29 -1.57
CA ALA A 196 -9.52 -4.97 -1.06
C ALA A 196 -10.94 -4.57 -1.49
N SER A 197 -11.79 -4.19 -0.53
CA SER A 197 -13.15 -3.71 -0.83
C SER A 197 -13.23 -2.19 -1.00
N ARG A 198 -12.30 -1.44 -0.39
CA ARG A 198 -12.25 0.03 -0.38
C ARG A 198 -10.83 0.50 -0.62
N VAL A 199 -10.66 1.42 -1.57
CA VAL A 199 -9.35 1.90 -2.00
C VAL A 199 -9.30 3.43 -2.08
N LYS A 200 -8.21 4.01 -1.60
CA LYS A 200 -7.82 5.41 -1.77
C LYS A 200 -6.69 5.46 -2.77
N TYR A 201 -6.77 6.32 -3.77
CA TYR A 201 -5.65 6.53 -4.69
C TYR A 201 -5.01 7.89 -4.47
N LEU A 202 -3.68 7.92 -4.57
CA LEU A 202 -2.83 9.10 -4.56
C LEU A 202 -2.21 9.18 -5.94
N THR A 203 -2.52 10.20 -6.72
CA THR A 203 -1.85 10.47 -7.99
C THR A 203 -1.35 11.90 -8.00
N ASP A 204 -0.16 12.11 -8.52
CA ASP A 204 0.43 13.41 -8.80
C ASP A 204 0.01 13.96 -10.18
N SER A 205 -0.48 13.09 -11.08
CA SER A 205 -1.00 13.45 -12.39
C SER A 205 -2.37 14.14 -12.29
N LYS A 206 -2.39 15.45 -12.53
CA LYS A 206 -3.61 16.26 -12.57
C LYS A 206 -4.62 15.72 -13.59
N VAL A 207 -4.16 15.32 -14.77
CA VAL A 207 -5.05 14.83 -15.83
C VAL A 207 -5.77 13.57 -15.38
N VAL A 208 -5.03 12.61 -14.81
CA VAL A 208 -5.62 11.37 -14.30
C VAL A 208 -6.55 11.66 -13.12
N ALA A 209 -6.14 12.48 -12.16
CA ALA A 209 -6.97 12.84 -11.01
C ALA A 209 -8.32 13.46 -11.41
N GLU A 210 -8.30 14.43 -12.32
CA GLU A 210 -9.51 15.14 -12.74
C GLU A 210 -10.41 14.30 -13.65
N GLN A 211 -9.83 13.44 -14.50
CA GLN A 211 -10.61 12.51 -15.33
C GLN A 211 -11.25 11.40 -14.50
N VAL A 212 -10.50 10.85 -13.53
CA VAL A 212 -10.99 9.81 -12.61
C VAL A 212 -12.02 10.34 -11.61
N GLY A 213 -11.90 11.62 -11.24
CA GLY A 213 -12.86 12.35 -10.43
C GLY A 213 -14.06 12.91 -11.20
N ASP A 214 -14.23 12.52 -12.48
CA ASP A 214 -15.33 12.95 -13.36
C ASP A 214 -15.40 14.48 -13.61
N ASN A 215 -14.34 15.22 -13.31
CA ASN A 215 -14.27 16.68 -13.50
C ASN A 215 -13.87 17.05 -14.94
N PHE A 216 -13.04 16.23 -15.60
CA PHE A 216 -12.55 16.47 -16.97
C PHE A 216 -13.09 15.43 -17.96
N GLN A 217 -13.56 15.90 -19.11
CA GLN A 217 -13.90 15.02 -20.23
C GLN A 217 -12.63 14.45 -20.88
N VAL A 218 -12.61 13.14 -21.10
CA VAL A 218 -11.53 12.45 -21.81
C VAL A 218 -11.83 12.53 -23.31
N LYS A 219 -11.10 13.39 -24.03
CA LYS A 219 -11.32 13.62 -25.47
C LYS A 219 -10.47 12.71 -26.38
N ASP A 220 -9.30 12.30 -25.90
CA ASP A 220 -8.39 11.46 -26.67
C ASP A 220 -8.90 10.01 -26.73
N HIS A 221 -8.91 9.42 -27.93
CA HIS A 221 -9.49 8.09 -28.16
C HIS A 221 -8.72 6.96 -27.44
N ASN A 222 -7.40 7.11 -27.24
CA ASN A 222 -6.62 6.12 -26.51
C ASN A 222 -6.79 6.28 -25.00
N MET A 223 -6.83 7.52 -24.49
CA MET A 223 -7.13 7.81 -23.07
C MET A 223 -8.55 7.37 -22.69
N MET A 224 -9.51 7.44 -23.62
CA MET A 224 -10.85 6.91 -23.41
C MET A 224 -10.86 5.42 -23.07
N LYS A 225 -9.98 4.63 -23.71
CA LYS A 225 -9.84 3.19 -23.41
C LYS A 225 -9.38 2.97 -21.97
N TYR A 226 -8.40 3.78 -21.52
CA TYR A 226 -7.92 3.75 -20.14
C TYR A 226 -9.00 4.12 -19.12
N TYR A 227 -9.75 5.18 -19.42
CA TYR A 227 -10.86 5.62 -18.58
C TYR A 227 -11.98 4.58 -18.49
N HIS A 228 -12.36 3.93 -19.60
CA HIS A 228 -13.33 2.84 -19.58
C HIS A 228 -12.83 1.62 -18.78
N ALA A 229 -11.56 1.26 -18.92
CA ALA A 229 -10.95 0.20 -18.12
C ALA A 229 -10.98 0.54 -16.62
N TYR A 230 -10.72 1.81 -16.28
CA TYR A 230 -10.83 2.31 -14.91
C TYR A 230 -12.27 2.20 -14.38
N GLN A 231 -13.26 2.71 -15.11
CA GLN A 231 -14.67 2.65 -14.71
C GLN A 231 -15.13 1.19 -14.50
N LYS A 232 -14.69 0.27 -15.36
CA LYS A 232 -14.96 -1.17 -15.20
C LYS A 232 -14.31 -1.76 -13.95
N LEU A 233 -13.08 -1.37 -13.59
CA LEU A 233 -12.44 -1.86 -12.36
C LEU A 233 -13.04 -1.21 -11.12
N LYS A 234 -13.45 0.06 -11.19
CA LYS A 234 -14.07 0.82 -10.11
C LYS A 234 -15.30 0.10 -9.54
N THR A 235 -16.07 -0.60 -10.38
CA THR A 235 -17.27 -1.35 -9.94
C THR A 235 -16.97 -2.53 -9.03
N ASN A 236 -15.73 -3.02 -9.01
CA ASN A 236 -15.34 -4.16 -8.17
C ASN A 236 -15.04 -3.73 -6.71
N PHE A 237 -14.99 -2.42 -6.45
CA PHE A 237 -14.79 -1.84 -5.14
C PHE A 237 -16.10 -1.23 -4.63
N LYS A 238 -16.37 -1.36 -3.33
CA LYS A 238 -17.48 -0.66 -2.67
C LYS A 238 -17.26 0.85 -2.68
N GLU A 239 -15.99 1.27 -2.55
CA GLU A 239 -15.64 2.69 -2.51
C GLU A 239 -14.23 2.93 -3.09
N VAL A 240 -14.13 3.93 -3.97
CA VAL A 240 -12.88 4.44 -4.54
C VAL A 240 -12.84 5.94 -4.33
N SER A 241 -11.83 6.45 -3.62
CA SER A 241 -11.76 7.86 -3.25
C SER A 241 -10.36 8.48 -3.46
N ASP A 242 -10.33 9.79 -3.72
CA ASP A 242 -9.11 10.59 -3.68
C ASP A 242 -8.76 10.90 -2.22
N TRP A 243 -7.52 10.62 -1.80
CA TRP A 243 -7.03 10.94 -0.46
C TRP A 243 -7.26 12.40 -0.03
N ARG A 244 -7.28 13.34 -1.00
CA ARG A 244 -7.50 14.77 -0.74
C ARG A 244 -8.94 15.09 -0.34
N ALA A 245 -9.90 14.24 -0.71
CA ALA A 245 -11.32 14.47 -0.42
C ALA A 245 -11.58 14.48 1.09
N GLU A 246 -10.94 13.56 1.83
CA GLU A 246 -11.09 13.46 3.28
C GLU A 246 -10.42 14.60 4.04
N ILE A 247 -9.23 15.06 3.61
CA ILE A 247 -8.54 16.18 4.26
C ILE A 247 -9.30 17.49 4.01
N ARG A 248 -9.81 17.70 2.79
CA ARG A 248 -10.67 18.86 2.48
C ARG A 248 -11.96 18.81 3.30
N ALA A 249 -12.63 17.65 3.34
CA ALA A 249 -13.85 17.48 4.13
C ALA A 249 -13.61 17.66 5.63
N PHE A 250 -12.50 17.17 6.18
CA PHE A 250 -12.16 17.35 7.60
C PHE A 250 -11.88 18.81 7.96
N LEU A 251 -11.13 19.53 7.11
CA LEU A 251 -10.78 20.92 7.36
C LEU A 251 -11.96 21.89 7.16
N ILE A 252 -12.95 21.55 6.33
CA ILE A 252 -14.11 22.40 6.02
C ILE A 252 -15.32 22.03 6.88
N ASN A 253 -15.60 20.73 7.06
CA ASN A 253 -16.85 20.23 7.65
C ASN A 253 -16.67 19.64 9.06
N GLY A 254 -15.43 19.47 9.54
CA GLY A 254 -15.15 18.97 10.89
C GLY A 254 -15.55 17.51 11.16
N THR A 255 -15.94 16.73 10.15
CA THR A 255 -16.42 15.35 10.33
C THR A 255 -15.29 14.33 10.40
N THR A 256 -15.40 13.41 11.37
CA THR A 256 -14.41 12.35 11.66
C THR A 256 -14.84 11.00 11.10
N PRO A 257 -13.93 10.25 10.43
CA PRO A 257 -13.93 8.79 10.51
C PRO A 257 -13.07 8.33 11.71
N THR A 258 -13.31 7.10 12.14
CA THR A 258 -12.83 6.39 13.34
C THR A 258 -11.30 6.38 13.56
N GLU A 259 -10.51 6.82 12.57
CA GLU A 259 -9.05 7.02 12.62
C GLU A 259 -8.64 8.45 13.03
N ALA A 260 -9.44 9.08 13.89
CA ALA A 260 -9.35 10.49 14.25
C ALA A 260 -7.96 10.91 14.78
N LYS A 261 -7.18 10.02 15.41
CA LYS A 261 -5.89 10.41 16.02
C LYS A 261 -4.78 10.66 14.99
N ARG A 262 -4.63 9.81 13.97
CA ARG A 262 -3.63 10.00 12.91
C ARG A 262 -3.98 11.20 12.04
N LEU A 263 -5.25 11.32 11.64
CA LEU A 263 -5.73 12.45 10.84
C LEU A 263 -5.62 13.76 11.61
N ARG A 264 -5.95 13.80 12.92
CA ARG A 264 -5.72 14.98 13.78
C ARG A 264 -4.24 15.34 13.89
N THR A 265 -3.35 14.36 14.02
CA THR A 265 -1.90 14.60 14.13
C THR A 265 -1.30 15.13 12.83
N GLN A 266 -1.84 14.70 11.69
CA GLN A 266 -1.45 15.20 10.38
C GLN A 266 -2.08 16.57 10.09
N ALA A 267 -3.38 16.74 10.34
CA ALA A 267 -4.12 17.99 10.15
C ALA A 267 -3.69 19.09 11.12
N SER A 268 -3.19 18.76 12.31
CA SER A 268 -2.61 19.76 13.23
C SER A 268 -1.39 20.48 12.66
N ARG A 269 -0.75 19.91 11.62
CA ARG A 269 0.33 20.56 10.88
C ARG A 269 -0.18 21.54 9.83
N TYR A 270 -1.49 21.67 9.62
CA TYR A 270 -2.08 22.51 8.58
C TYR A 270 -3.21 23.40 9.11
N VAL A 271 -3.43 24.53 8.44
CA VAL A 271 -4.52 25.48 8.72
C VAL A 271 -5.09 25.99 7.40
N VAL A 272 -6.41 26.26 7.37
CA VAL A 272 -7.05 26.91 6.22
C VAL A 272 -7.31 28.37 6.57
N ILE A 273 -6.83 29.29 5.74
CA ILE A 273 -7.06 30.73 5.87
C ILE A 273 -7.61 31.23 4.53
N ALA A 274 -8.80 31.84 4.54
CA ALA A 274 -9.48 32.33 3.34
C ALA A 274 -9.60 31.26 2.22
N GLY A 275 -9.90 30.01 2.58
CA GLY A 275 -10.03 28.90 1.64
C GLY A 275 -8.71 28.31 1.12
N GLN A 276 -7.56 28.82 1.55
CA GLN A 276 -6.23 28.33 1.15
C GLN A 276 -5.55 27.55 2.28
N LEU A 277 -4.85 26.47 1.94
CA LEU A 277 -4.16 25.60 2.89
C LEU A 277 -2.75 26.12 3.20
N TYR A 278 -2.39 26.13 4.48
CA TYR A 278 -1.07 26.50 4.98
C TYR A 278 -0.51 25.40 5.87
N LYS A 279 0.80 25.18 5.83
CA LYS A 279 1.54 24.29 6.73
C LYS A 279 2.17 25.09 7.87
N ARG A 280 2.01 24.62 9.10
CA ARG A 280 2.67 25.15 10.30
C ARG A 280 4.14 24.70 10.31
N ASN A 281 5.07 25.64 10.40
CA ASN A 281 6.49 25.38 10.64
C ASN A 281 6.83 25.53 12.14
N PHE A 282 7.97 24.99 12.58
CA PHE A 282 8.43 25.05 13.97
C PHE A 282 8.71 26.48 14.46
N SER A 283 8.92 27.44 13.56
CA SER A 283 9.30 28.83 13.87
C SER A 283 8.18 29.86 13.72
N THR A 284 6.90 29.49 13.94
CA THR A 284 5.70 30.38 13.86
C THR A 284 5.36 30.99 12.49
N SER A 285 6.17 30.79 11.45
CA SER A 285 5.82 31.18 10.07
C SER A 285 4.91 30.13 9.41
N LEU A 286 3.81 30.58 8.80
CA LEU A 286 2.92 29.74 8.01
C LEU A 286 3.45 29.63 6.58
N LEU A 287 3.57 28.41 6.07
CA LEU A 287 3.98 28.15 4.70
C LEU A 287 2.73 27.93 3.85
N LYS A 288 2.51 28.75 2.82
CA LYS A 288 1.41 28.56 1.87
C LYS A 288 1.63 27.25 1.12
N CYS A 289 0.66 26.34 1.20
CA CYS A 289 0.69 25.10 0.44
C CYS A 289 0.38 25.42 -1.02
N LEU A 290 1.36 25.19 -1.89
CA LEU A 290 1.21 25.43 -3.31
C LEU A 290 0.71 24.17 -4.02
N ASN A 291 -0.15 24.36 -5.01
CA ASN A 291 -0.41 23.32 -5.99
C ASN A 291 0.76 23.23 -7.00
N SER A 292 0.78 22.20 -7.84
CA SER A 292 1.87 21.96 -8.79
C SER A 292 2.11 23.13 -9.77
N ALA A 293 1.06 23.82 -10.24
CA ALA A 293 1.23 24.95 -11.15
C ALA A 293 1.82 26.18 -10.44
N GLU A 294 1.37 26.46 -9.21
CA GLU A 294 1.96 27.51 -8.38
C GLU A 294 3.40 27.17 -8.00
N ALA A 295 3.67 25.90 -7.66
CA ALA A 295 5.00 25.42 -7.29
C ALA A 295 5.98 25.52 -8.46
N ASP A 296 5.58 25.12 -9.67
CA ASP A 296 6.39 25.22 -10.88
C ASP A 296 6.65 26.68 -11.26
N TYR A 297 5.62 27.54 -11.19
CA TYR A 297 5.78 28.98 -11.42
C TYR A 297 6.79 29.58 -10.44
N VAL A 298 6.59 29.39 -9.13
CA VAL A 298 7.49 29.98 -8.12
C VAL A 298 8.89 29.37 -8.20
N THR A 299 9.04 28.09 -8.51
CA THR A 299 10.34 27.45 -8.71
C THR A 299 11.07 28.05 -9.90
N ARG A 300 10.39 28.27 -11.02
CA ARG A 300 10.91 28.91 -12.22
C ARG A 300 11.31 30.37 -11.95
N GLU A 301 10.46 31.14 -11.29
CA GLU A 301 10.77 32.53 -10.90
C GLU A 301 12.00 32.61 -9.97
N VAL A 302 12.13 31.67 -9.02
CA VAL A 302 13.26 31.64 -8.08
C VAL A 302 14.56 31.13 -8.73
N HIS A 303 14.47 30.22 -9.70
CA HIS A 303 15.63 29.60 -10.35
C HIS A 303 16.11 30.36 -11.59
N GLU A 304 15.17 30.77 -12.46
CA GLU A 304 15.40 31.34 -13.81
C GLU A 304 14.91 32.80 -13.94
N GLY A 305 14.19 33.34 -12.95
CA GLY A 305 13.62 34.69 -13.03
C GLY A 305 14.68 35.79 -13.07
N ILE A 306 14.25 37.05 -13.04
CA ILE A 306 15.12 38.24 -13.18
C ILE A 306 16.27 38.26 -12.15
N CYS A 307 16.06 37.65 -10.98
CA CYS A 307 17.07 37.48 -9.92
C CYS A 307 17.51 36.01 -9.75
N GLY A 308 17.21 35.15 -10.72
CA GLY A 308 17.59 33.74 -10.77
C GLY A 308 19.09 33.59 -10.93
N MET A 309 19.70 32.68 -10.17
CA MET A 309 21.16 32.43 -10.20
C MET A 309 21.49 30.98 -10.57
N HIS A 310 20.56 30.25 -11.22
CA HIS A 310 20.76 28.86 -11.62
C HIS A 310 21.26 27.97 -10.48
N LEU A 311 20.67 28.16 -9.30
CA LEU A 311 21.12 27.56 -8.05
C LEU A 311 20.81 26.06 -7.97
N GLU A 312 21.68 25.33 -7.29
CA GLU A 312 21.46 23.94 -6.93
C GLU A 312 20.10 23.72 -6.25
N ALA A 313 19.53 22.54 -6.47
CA ALA A 313 18.20 22.16 -6.01
C ALA A 313 17.98 22.42 -4.51
N ARG A 314 18.97 22.10 -3.68
CA ARG A 314 18.89 22.28 -2.22
C ARG A 314 18.80 23.76 -1.82
N THR A 315 19.50 24.63 -2.53
CA THR A 315 19.51 26.08 -2.28
C THR A 315 18.19 26.71 -2.76
N THR A 316 17.66 26.24 -3.88
CA THR A 316 16.35 26.64 -4.41
C THR A 316 15.23 26.29 -3.42
N VAL A 317 15.22 25.07 -2.87
CA VAL A 317 14.30 24.64 -1.80
C VAL A 317 14.37 25.55 -0.58
N PHE A 318 15.58 25.90 -0.14
CA PHE A 318 15.76 26.74 1.04
C PHE A 318 15.20 28.16 0.84
N LYS A 319 15.41 28.74 -0.36
CA LYS A 319 14.83 30.04 -0.72
C LYS A 319 13.30 30.01 -0.74
N LEU A 320 12.71 28.95 -1.32
CA LEU A 320 11.25 28.77 -1.38
C LEU A 320 10.63 28.63 0.01
N LEU A 321 11.27 27.86 0.89
CA LEU A 321 10.86 27.74 2.29
C LEU A 321 10.95 29.08 3.03
N ARG A 322 12.04 29.85 2.81
CA ARG A 322 12.22 31.18 3.39
C ARG A 322 11.24 32.22 2.85
N ALA A 323 10.80 32.06 1.61
CA ALA A 323 9.75 32.87 0.98
C ALA A 323 8.33 32.46 1.43
N GLY A 324 8.20 31.43 2.26
CA GLY A 324 6.92 31.03 2.84
C GLY A 324 6.11 30.05 2.00
N TYR A 325 6.74 29.28 1.11
CA TYR A 325 6.05 28.29 0.26
C TYR A 325 6.39 26.86 0.65
N TYR A 326 5.43 25.95 0.47
CA TYR A 326 5.61 24.54 0.74
C TYR A 326 4.77 23.65 -0.17
N TRP A 327 5.33 22.51 -0.55
CA TRP A 327 4.59 21.36 -1.04
C TRP A 327 5.37 20.07 -0.72
N PRO A 328 4.72 18.89 -0.61
CA PRO A 328 5.35 17.68 -0.08
C PRO A 328 6.59 17.22 -0.86
N THR A 329 6.59 17.42 -2.18
CA THR A 329 7.63 16.95 -3.10
C THR A 329 8.66 18.01 -3.46
N MET A 330 8.66 19.18 -2.80
CA MET A 330 9.47 20.32 -3.22
C MET A 330 10.97 20.04 -3.40
N VAL A 331 11.53 19.13 -2.59
CA VAL A 331 12.93 18.72 -2.71
C VAL A 331 13.18 18.00 -4.03
N THR A 332 12.34 17.04 -4.35
CA THR A 332 12.40 16.26 -5.60
C THR A 332 12.08 17.14 -6.80
N ASP A 333 11.08 18.00 -6.71
CA ASP A 333 10.64 18.86 -7.81
C ASP A 333 11.70 19.89 -8.16
N CYS A 334 12.30 20.56 -7.16
CA CYS A 334 13.43 21.46 -7.39
C CYS A 334 14.61 20.69 -8.00
N ALA A 335 14.89 19.46 -7.55
CA ALA A 335 15.97 18.65 -8.11
C ALA A 335 15.73 18.26 -9.56
N MET A 336 14.49 17.91 -9.91
CA MET A 336 14.11 17.61 -11.29
C MET A 336 14.12 18.86 -12.16
N PHE A 337 13.68 20.00 -11.63
CA PHE A 337 13.65 21.28 -12.34
C PHE A 337 15.07 21.74 -12.70
N VAL A 338 15.99 21.77 -11.73
CA VAL A 338 17.40 22.14 -11.95
C VAL A 338 18.05 21.21 -12.98
N LYS A 339 17.80 19.90 -12.92
CA LYS A 339 18.31 18.93 -13.90
C LYS A 339 17.77 19.12 -15.33
N ARG A 340 16.63 19.78 -15.49
CA ARG A 340 16.00 20.05 -16.81
C ARG A 340 16.38 21.42 -17.35
N CYS A 341 16.91 22.30 -16.51
CA CYS A 341 17.31 23.65 -16.87
C CYS A 341 18.52 23.57 -17.83
N GLN A 342 18.39 24.10 -19.05
CA GLN A 342 19.44 24.01 -20.08
C GLN A 342 20.75 24.71 -19.69
N PRO A 343 20.74 25.84 -18.95
CA PRO A 343 21.96 26.48 -18.46
C PRO A 343 22.68 25.77 -17.30
N CYS A 344 22.06 24.77 -16.64
CA CYS A 344 22.57 24.09 -15.44
C CYS A 344 23.16 22.71 -15.75
#